data_AF-A0A966F657-F1
#
_entry.id   AF-A0A966F657-F1
#
_cell.length_a   1.000
_cell.length_b   1.000
_cell.length_c   1.000
_cell.angle_alpha   90.00
_cell.angle_beta   90.00
_cell.angle_gamma   90.00
#
_symmetry.space_group_name_H-M   'P 1'
#
loop_
_entity.id
_entity.type
_entity.pdbx_description
1 polymer ?
#
loop_
_entity_poly.entity_id
_entity_poly.type
_entity_poly.pdbx_seq_one_letter_code
_entity_poly.pdbx_strand_id
1 'polypeptide(L)'
;MRKLGIDYGTKKIGLALTDGSGTMAFPHSVIPNTPNLLKTLVTLIEKEKVKEIVIGYSLDRNGKPNAVHTAVEGLILDLTLETGLPIHLQSEQYTTQAAIRLQGKTKMTDAAAAALILDSFITSNKK
;
A
#
# COMPACT_ATOMS: atom_id res chain seq x y z
N MET A 1 11.59 -5.55 -11.18
CA MET A 1 10.35 -4.91 -11.68
C MET A 1 9.75 -4.10 -10.54
N ARG A 2 9.44 -2.82 -10.77
CA ARG A 2 9.00 -1.93 -9.70
C ARG A 2 7.57 -2.24 -9.24
N LYS A 3 7.36 -2.35 -7.93
CA LYS A 3 6.06 -2.54 -7.29
C LYS A 3 5.66 -1.31 -6.47
N LEU A 4 4.37 -1.06 -6.35
CA LEU A 4 3.79 -0.01 -5.50
C LEU A 4 3.11 -0.64 -4.29
N GLY A 5 3.49 -0.20 -3.10
CA GLY A 5 2.80 -0.50 -1.84
C GLY A 5 1.86 0.63 -1.45
N ILE A 6 0.65 0.28 -1.03
CA ILE A 6 -0.39 1.22 -0.60
C ILE A 6 -0.85 0.84 0.81
N ASP A 7 -0.74 1.77 1.74
CA ASP A 7 -1.43 1.73 3.04
C ASP A 7 -2.66 2.63 2.96
N TYR A 8 -3.85 2.01 2.94
CA TYR A 8 -5.11 2.72 2.72
C TYR A 8 -5.71 3.19 4.04
N GLY A 9 -5.58 4.49 4.32
CA GLY A 9 -6.25 5.16 5.43
C GLY A 9 -7.45 6.00 4.98
N THR A 10 -8.43 6.20 5.86
CA THR A 10 -9.63 7.00 5.60
C THR A 10 -9.36 8.49 5.35
N LYS A 11 -8.19 9.00 5.79
CA LYS A 11 -7.79 10.41 5.61
C LYS A 11 -6.55 10.59 4.75
N LYS A 12 -5.65 9.60 4.79
CA LYS A 12 -4.34 9.65 4.15
C LYS A 12 -4.00 8.28 3.61
N ILE A 13 -3.25 8.26 2.52
CA ILE A 13 -2.77 7.07 1.87
C ILE A 13 -1.24 7.10 1.93
N GLY A 14 -0.66 6.10 2.58
CA GLY A 14 0.77 5.86 2.56
C GLY A 14 1.18 5.16 1.28
N LEU A 15 2.26 5.62 0.64
CA LEU A 15 2.78 5.02 -0.58
C LEU A 15 4.24 4.63 -0.41
N ALA A 16 4.59 3.46 -0.94
CA ALA A 16 5.94 2.94 -0.98
C ALA A 16 6.25 2.36 -2.36
N LEU A 17 7.51 2.42 -2.76
CA LEU A 17 7.97 1.82 -4.02
C LEU A 17 9.11 0.87 -3.73
N THR A 18 9.24 -0.16 -4.55
CA THR A 18 10.49 -0.91 -4.58
C THR A 18 11.57 -0.18 -5.35
N ASP A 19 12.81 -0.61 -5.17
CA ASP A 19 13.88 -0.34 -6.12
C ASP A 19 13.57 -0.90 -7.54
N GLY A 20 14.45 -0.62 -8.51
CA GLY A 20 14.28 -1.08 -9.89
C GLY A 20 14.28 -2.62 -10.02
N SER A 21 15.03 -3.31 -9.15
CA SER A 21 15.07 -4.77 -9.12
C SER A 21 13.76 -5.36 -8.58
N GLY A 22 13.04 -4.66 -7.71
CA GLY A 22 11.80 -5.14 -7.09
C GLY A 22 12.02 -5.91 -5.81
N THR A 23 13.17 -5.72 -5.15
CA THR A 23 13.63 -6.57 -4.04
C THR A 23 13.59 -5.92 -2.68
N MET A 24 13.63 -4.58 -2.63
CA MET A 24 13.62 -3.78 -1.40
C MET A 24 12.58 -2.66 -1.50
N ALA A 25 11.76 -2.49 -0.47
CA ALA A 25 10.71 -1.47 -0.38
C ALA A 25 11.19 -0.21 0.36
N PHE A 26 10.79 0.96 -0.13
CA PHE A 26 11.12 2.25 0.46
C PHE A 26 9.87 3.13 0.59
N PRO A 27 9.71 3.87 1.71
CA PRO A 27 8.68 4.89 1.82
C PRO A 27 8.84 5.93 0.70
N HIS A 28 7.74 6.27 0.02
CA HIS A 28 7.76 7.21 -1.09
C HIS A 28 7.07 8.53 -0.72
N SER A 29 5.78 8.48 -0.40
CA SER A 29 5.00 9.68 -0.10
C SER A 29 3.75 9.36 0.71
N VAL A 30 3.13 10.41 1.27
CA VAL A 30 1.80 10.34 1.87
C VAL A 30 0.91 11.32 1.13
N ILE A 31 -0.21 10.84 0.58
CA ILE A 31 -1.17 11.66 -0.16
C ILE A 31 -2.52 11.68 0.57
N PRO A 32 -3.33 12.75 0.43
CA PRO A 32 -4.64 12.80 1.08
C PRO A 32 -5.62 11.86 0.38
N ASN A 33 -6.47 11.18 1.14
CA ASN A 33 -7.56 10.38 0.60
C ASN A 33 -8.71 11.32 0.19
N THR A 34 -8.76 11.64 -1.10
CA THR A 34 -9.72 12.59 -1.70
C THR A 34 -10.31 11.97 -2.97
N PRO A 35 -11.37 12.54 -3.56
CA PRO A 35 -11.92 12.05 -4.83
C PRO A 35 -10.90 11.97 -5.99
N ASN A 36 -9.78 12.70 -5.91
CA ASN A 36 -8.71 12.67 -6.91
C ASN A 36 -7.66 11.57 -6.68
N LEU A 37 -7.88 10.67 -5.72
CA LEU A 37 -6.93 9.62 -5.34
C LEU A 37 -6.56 8.75 -6.53
N LEU A 38 -7.55 8.21 -7.25
CA LEU A 38 -7.34 7.31 -8.39
C LEU A 38 -6.42 7.95 -9.44
N LYS A 39 -6.74 9.16 -9.88
CA LYS A 39 -5.94 9.92 -10.86
C LYS A 39 -4.50 10.11 -10.39
N THR A 40 -4.32 10.42 -9.11
CA THR A 40 -3.00 10.63 -8.50
C THR A 40 -2.18 9.33 -8.50
N LEU A 41 -2.81 8.20 -8.19
CA LEU A 41 -2.18 6.89 -8.21
C LEU A 41 -1.80 6.46 -9.63
N VAL A 42 -2.72 6.63 -10.61
CA VAL A 42 -2.46 6.30 -12.02
C VAL A 42 -1.27 7.09 -12.55
N THR A 43 -1.22 8.41 -12.31
CA THR A 43 -0.09 9.25 -12.71
C THR A 43 1.24 8.77 -12.08
N LEU A 44 1.22 8.36 -10.81
CA LEU A 44 2.41 7.82 -10.14
C LEU A 44 2.83 6.47 -10.76
N ILE A 45 1.87 5.58 -11.01
CA ILE A 45 2.08 4.26 -11.61
C ILE A 45 2.76 4.37 -12.97
N GLU A 46 2.28 5.28 -13.82
CA GLU A 46 2.85 5.55 -15.14
C GLU A 46 4.26 6.12 -15.03
N LYS A 47 4.44 7.18 -14.21
CA LYS A 47 5.72 7.86 -14.03
C LYS A 47 6.82 6.92 -13.54
N GLU A 48 6.51 6.10 -12.53
CA GLU A 48 7.47 5.19 -11.90
C GLU A 48 7.54 3.82 -12.59
N LYS A 49 6.75 3.63 -13.67
CA LYS A 49 6.68 2.38 -14.45
C LYS A 49 6.37 1.16 -13.56
N VAL A 50 5.44 1.33 -12.63
CA VAL A 50 4.98 0.28 -11.73
C VAL A 50 4.37 -0.88 -12.53
N LYS A 51 4.61 -2.11 -12.07
CA LYS A 51 4.13 -3.33 -12.73
C LYS A 51 3.21 -4.18 -11.88
N GLU A 52 3.20 -3.97 -10.57
CA GLU A 52 2.32 -4.68 -9.64
C GLU A 52 2.00 -3.75 -8.47
N ILE A 53 0.80 -3.88 -7.92
CA ILE A 53 0.31 -3.08 -6.79
C ILE A 53 0.07 -4.04 -5.61
N VAL A 54 0.47 -3.61 -4.41
CA VAL A 54 0.24 -4.33 -3.16
C VAL A 54 -0.49 -3.40 -2.21
N ILE A 55 -1.67 -3.79 -1.77
CA ILE A 55 -2.51 -2.99 -0.88
C ILE A 55 -2.61 -3.69 0.48
N GLY A 56 -2.27 -2.95 1.53
CA GLY A 56 -2.48 -3.39 2.90
C GLY A 56 -3.97 -3.44 3.22
N TYR A 57 -4.40 -4.49 3.91
CA TYR A 57 -5.74 -4.52 4.48
C TYR A 57 -5.69 -4.94 5.95
N SER A 58 -6.37 -4.13 6.76
CA SER A 58 -6.63 -4.38 8.17
C SER A 58 -8.01 -5.02 8.32
N LEU A 59 -8.06 -6.24 8.83
CA LEU A 59 -9.30 -6.84 9.34
C LEU A 59 -9.67 -6.16 10.66
N ASP A 60 -10.96 -6.02 10.95
CA ASP A 60 -11.36 -5.54 12.28
C ASP A 60 -10.98 -6.55 13.39
N ARG A 61 -11.18 -6.16 14.66
CA ARG A 61 -10.84 -7.00 15.82
C ARG A 61 -11.57 -8.35 15.86
N ASN A 62 -12.63 -8.52 15.08
CA ASN A 62 -13.43 -9.72 14.97
C ASN A 62 -13.20 -10.46 13.65
N GLY A 63 -12.21 -10.04 12.84
CA GLY A 63 -11.92 -10.62 11.54
C GLY A 63 -12.92 -10.27 10.45
N LYS A 64 -13.80 -9.27 10.66
CA LYS A 64 -14.82 -8.85 9.69
C LYS A 64 -14.34 -7.68 8.83
N PRO A 65 -14.82 -7.60 7.57
CA PRO A 65 -14.69 -6.41 6.73
C PRO A 65 -15.32 -5.18 7.42
N ASN A 66 -14.58 -4.08 7.48
CA ASN A 66 -15.10 -2.78 7.92
C ASN A 66 -15.39 -1.89 6.70
N ALA A 67 -15.92 -0.68 6.91
CA ALA A 67 -16.18 0.27 5.80
C ALA A 67 -14.92 0.64 4.99
N VAL A 68 -13.73 0.47 5.57
CA VAL A 68 -12.45 0.65 4.88
C VAL A 68 -12.22 -0.47 3.87
N HIS A 69 -12.65 -1.70 4.17
CA HIS A 69 -12.55 -2.83 3.26
C HIS A 69 -13.34 -2.61 1.97
N THR A 70 -14.60 -2.19 2.04
CA THR A 70 -15.40 -1.88 0.85
C THR A 70 -14.79 -0.74 0.03
N ALA A 71 -14.20 0.26 0.67
CA ALA A 71 -13.49 1.34 -0.03
C ALA A 71 -12.23 0.84 -0.75
N VAL A 72 -11.50 -0.11 -0.14
CA VAL A 72 -10.35 -0.77 -0.76
C VAL A 72 -10.78 -1.64 -1.94
N GLU A 73 -11.88 -2.41 -1.83
CA GLU A 73 -12.42 -3.20 -2.95
C GLU A 73 -12.79 -2.31 -4.14
N GLY A 74 -13.44 -1.17 -3.90
CA GLY A 74 -13.73 -0.17 -4.94
C GLY A 74 -12.45 0.36 -5.59
N LEU A 75 -11.44 0.72 -4.79
CA LEU A 75 -10.15 1.18 -5.31
C LEU A 75 -9.43 0.10 -6.14
N ILE A 76 -9.51 -1.18 -5.73
CA ILE A 76 -8.95 -2.30 -6.49
C ILE A 76 -9.62 -2.38 -7.86
N LEU A 77 -10.95 -2.36 -7.91
CA LEU A 77 -11.70 -2.41 -9.16
C LEU A 77 -11.29 -1.26 -10.08
N ASP A 78 -11.29 -0.03 -9.57
CA ASP A 78 -10.94 1.16 -10.35
C ASP A 78 -9.50 1.09 -10.88
N LEU A 79 -8.52 0.72 -10.03
CA LEU A 79 -7.13 0.57 -10.44
C LEU A 79 -6.93 -0.54 -11.46
N THR A 80 -7.63 -1.68 -11.30
CA THR A 80 -7.57 -2.77 -12.27
C THR A 80 -8.13 -2.33 -13.62
N LEU A 81 -9.23 -1.58 -13.65
CA LEU A 81 -9.82 -1.07 -14.88
C LEU A 81 -8.93 -0.03 -15.57
N GLU A 82 -8.36 0.92 -14.82
CA GLU A 82 -7.54 2.01 -15.38
C GLU A 82 -6.15 1.55 -15.81
N THR A 83 -5.55 0.59 -15.10
CA THR A 83 -4.12 0.24 -15.30
C THR A 83 -3.89 -1.15 -15.87
N GLY A 84 -4.85 -2.07 -15.72
CA GLY A 84 -4.68 -3.49 -16.06
C GLY A 84 -3.60 -4.22 -15.24
N LEU A 85 -3.06 -3.60 -14.20
CA LEU A 85 -1.99 -4.19 -13.40
C LEU A 85 -2.53 -5.21 -12.39
N PRO A 86 -1.78 -6.28 -12.09
CA PRO A 86 -2.11 -7.18 -11.00
C PRO A 86 -2.06 -6.43 -9.66
N ILE A 87 -3.08 -6.67 -8.83
CA ILE A 87 -3.20 -6.11 -7.49
C ILE A 87 -3.25 -7.25 -6.48
N HIS A 88 -2.40 -7.16 -5.46
CA HIS A 88 -2.28 -8.14 -4.40
C HIS A 88 -2.71 -7.52 -3.07
N LEU A 89 -3.38 -8.31 -2.23
CA LEU A 89 -3.76 -7.94 -0.88
C LEU A 89 -2.77 -8.53 0.12
N GLN A 90 -2.24 -7.69 1.01
CA GLN A 90 -1.32 -8.11 2.07
C GLN A 90 -1.91 -7.81 3.45
N SER A 91 -1.99 -8.83 4.31
CA SER A 91 -2.51 -8.67 5.66
C SER A 91 -1.55 -7.88 6.54
N GLU A 92 -2.07 -6.88 7.24
CA GLU A 92 -1.29 -6.04 8.17
C GLU A 92 -0.85 -6.78 9.45
N GLN A 93 -1.40 -7.97 9.74
CA GLN A 93 -1.14 -8.73 10.97
C GLN A 93 0.34 -9.11 11.19
N TYR A 94 1.15 -9.11 10.13
CA TYR A 94 2.58 -9.43 10.19
C TYR A 94 3.47 -8.20 10.41
N THR A 95 2.90 -6.99 10.42
CA THR A 95 3.64 -5.77 10.78
C THR A 95 3.68 -5.67 12.30
N THR A 96 4.62 -6.41 12.90
CA THR A 96 4.83 -6.50 14.34
C THR A 96 4.72 -5.10 14.97
N GLN A 97 3.79 -4.92 15.92
CA GLN A 97 3.58 -3.69 16.70
C GLN A 97 4.89 -3.11 17.31
N ALA A 98 5.95 -3.92 17.39
CA ALA A 98 7.29 -3.54 17.78
C ALA A 98 7.95 -2.50 16.84
N ALA A 99 7.72 -2.54 15.53
CA ALA A 99 8.37 -1.63 14.58
C ALA A 99 7.85 -0.18 14.71
N ILE A 100 6.55 -0.01 14.96
CA ILE A 100 5.91 1.31 15.12
C ILE A 100 6.27 1.97 16.46
N ARG A 101 6.56 1.17 17.50
CA ARG A 101 6.81 1.68 18.86
C ARG A 101 8.17 2.37 19.03
N LEU A 102 9.11 2.18 18.10
CA LEU A 102 10.50 2.64 18.21
C LEU A 102 10.81 4.01 17.56
N GLN A 103 10.00 4.51 16.62
CA GLN A 103 10.36 5.72 15.85
C GLN A 103 9.50 6.98 16.11
N GLY A 104 8.44 6.88 16.93
CA GLY A 104 7.54 8.02 17.15
C GLY A 104 6.71 8.39 15.91
N LYS A 105 5.59 9.08 16.10
CA LYS A 105 4.73 9.49 14.98
C LYS A 105 5.34 10.68 14.24
N THR A 106 6.09 10.43 13.18
CA THR A 106 6.54 11.47 12.23
C THR A 106 5.49 11.70 11.12
N LYS A 107 5.66 12.74 10.30
CA LYS A 107 4.80 12.99 9.12
C LYS A 107 4.82 11.85 8.08
N MET A 108 5.78 10.92 8.15
CA MET A 108 5.97 9.82 7.20
C MET A 108 5.55 8.45 7.77
N THR A 109 4.85 8.38 8.90
CA THR A 109 4.38 7.10 9.46
C THR A 109 3.59 6.27 8.47
N ASP A 110 2.71 6.90 7.69
CA ASP A 110 1.83 6.20 6.75
C ASP A 110 2.66 5.63 5.57
N ALA A 111 3.63 6.38 5.05
CA ALA A 111 4.54 5.88 4.01
C ALA A 111 5.45 4.76 4.53
N ALA A 112 5.86 4.82 5.80
CA ALA A 112 6.62 3.76 6.45
C ALA A 112 5.77 2.48 6.61
N ALA A 113 4.50 2.60 6.98
CA ALA A 113 3.58 1.48 7.02
C ALA A 113 3.41 0.83 5.65
N ALA A 114 3.22 1.63 4.59
CA ALA A 114 3.15 1.13 3.21
C ALA A 114 4.42 0.37 2.79
N ALA A 115 5.60 0.82 3.24
CA ALA A 115 6.86 0.13 2.96
C ALA A 115 6.94 -1.22 3.68
N LEU A 116 6.49 -1.30 4.94
CA LEU A 116 6.44 -2.56 5.70
C LEU A 116 5.47 -3.57 5.08
N ILE A 117 4.30 -3.10 4.62
CA ILE A 117 3.34 -3.93 3.88
C ILE A 117 3.99 -4.51 2.62
N LEU A 118 4.63 -3.65 1.83
CA LEU A 118 5.27 -4.06 0.58
C LEU A 118 6.43 -5.03 0.81
N ASP A 119 7.26 -4.77 1.83
CA ASP A 119 8.39 -5.63 2.18
C ASP A 119 7.93 -7.01 2.68
N SER A 120 6.85 -7.04 3.48
CA SER A 120 6.22 -8.29 3.93
C SER A 120 5.74 -9.14 2.75
N PHE A 121 5.13 -8.53 1.74
CA PHE A 121 4.71 -9.22 0.52
C PHE A 121 5.90 -9.76 -0.28
N ILE A 122 6.94 -8.94 -0.48
CA ILE A 122 8.16 -9.37 -1.21
C ILE A 122 8.82 -10.55 -0.52
N THR A 123 8.92 -10.50 0.81
CA THR A 123 9.57 -11.55 1.62
C THR A 123 8.77 -12.85 1.64
N SER A 124 7.43 -12.76 1.72
CA SER A 124 6.56 -13.94 1.74
C SER A 124 6.58 -14.71 0.41
N ASN A 125 6.79 -14.02 -0.71
CA ASN A 125 6.85 -14.61 -2.05
C ASN A 125 8.26 -15.08 -2.49
N LYS A 126 9.29 -14.95 -1.65
CA LYS A 126 10.65 -15.42 -1.93
C LYS A 126 10.88 -16.91 -1.59
N LYS A 127 9.83 -17.67 -1.27
CA LYS A 127 9.90 -19.10 -0.95
C LYS A 127 9.69 -19.99 -2.17
#